data_AF-A0AAD0W548-F1
#
_entry.id   AF-A0AAD0W548-F1
#
_cell.length_a   1.000
_cell.length_b   1.000
_cell.length_c   1.000
_cell.angle_alpha   90.00
_cell.angle_beta   90.00
_cell.angle_gamma   90.00
#
_symmetry.space_group_name_H-M   'P 1'
#
loop_
_entity.id
_entity.type
_entity.pdbx_description
1 polymer ?
#
loop_
_entity_poly.entity_id
_entity_poly.type
_entity_poly.pdbx_seq_one_letter_code
_entity_poly.pdbx_strand_id
1 'polypeptide(L)'
;MAHKELDYLRIQERYPERYLPWPSNISVLKNVKDKVSGEELELWLTFVITKLKEADESNIRLNRLEREALMLQLEDSDIDVPSRATLLAYLDDYKPRAMLGLHQLPNGKEWYQSKLNFYGAIQESPNKVLAMLSKIDEKNSKSIELKITPNTQQPYILELLPTNCQRVAGLNWRDGFINVPSTVAKCTKAIERHKALIVTLMAVDLGIHYQGWSQKQAFVVLNSKLALNEQQAQQLIANLVYFPATIFAAFPHFLEP
;
A
#
# COMPACT_ATOMS: atom_id res chain seq x y z
N MET A 1 4.38 14.75 17.41
CA MET A 1 4.27 13.67 16.39
C MET A 1 2.83 13.20 16.24
N ALA A 2 2.10 12.87 17.31
CA ALA A 2 0.68 12.50 17.24
C ALA A 2 -0.24 13.55 16.56
N HIS A 3 -0.01 14.85 16.76
CA HIS A 3 -0.82 15.90 16.11
C HIS A 3 -0.69 15.89 14.58
N LYS A 4 0.54 15.73 14.05
CA LYS A 4 0.80 15.63 12.61
C LYS A 4 0.14 14.39 11.99
N GLU A 5 0.14 13.28 12.72
CA GLU A 5 -0.52 12.04 12.28
C GLU A 5 -2.04 12.17 12.31
N LEU A 6 -2.62 12.80 13.34
CA LEU A 6 -4.05 13.08 13.39
C LEU A 6 -4.50 13.99 12.23
N ASP A 7 -3.72 15.02 11.92
CA ASP A 7 -4.00 15.91 10.79
C ASP A 7 -3.90 15.16 9.45
N TYR A 8 -2.91 14.28 9.31
CA TYR A 8 -2.81 13.38 8.16
C TYR A 8 -4.06 12.51 8.01
N LEU A 9 -4.51 11.84 9.08
CA LEU A 9 -5.71 11.00 9.07
C LEU A 9 -6.96 11.80 8.69
N ARG A 10 -7.13 13.01 9.23
CA ARG A 10 -8.22 13.93 8.83
C ARG A 10 -8.19 14.31 7.35
N ILE A 11 -6.99 14.45 6.78
CA ILE A 11 -6.82 14.67 5.35
C ILE A 11 -7.21 13.41 4.56
N GLN A 12 -6.88 12.22 5.03
CA GLN A 12 -7.22 10.96 4.35
C GLN A 12 -8.74 10.77 4.18
N GLU A 13 -9.56 11.24 5.13
CA GLU A 13 -11.03 11.20 5.06
C GLU A 13 -11.63 11.99 3.89
N ARG A 14 -10.83 12.81 3.19
CA ARG A 14 -11.28 13.60 2.03
C ARG A 14 -11.16 12.84 0.71
N TYR A 15 -10.48 11.70 0.69
CA TYR A 15 -10.12 10.99 -0.54
C TYR A 15 -11.00 9.78 -0.83
N PRO A 16 -10.99 9.28 -2.09
CA PRO A 16 -11.90 8.22 -2.56
C PRO A 16 -11.88 6.91 -1.76
N GLU A 17 -10.84 6.63 -0.98
CA GLU A 17 -10.73 5.39 -0.22
C GLU A 17 -11.91 5.13 0.73
N ARG A 18 -12.52 6.18 1.27
CA ARG A 18 -13.67 6.06 2.19
C ARG A 18 -14.89 5.37 1.56
N TYR A 19 -14.96 5.33 0.23
CA TYR A 19 -16.03 4.66 -0.51
C TYR A 19 -15.76 3.16 -0.68
N LEU A 20 -14.55 2.67 -0.32
CA LEU A 20 -14.15 1.27 -0.40
C LEU A 20 -13.99 0.72 1.04
N PRO A 21 -15.04 0.14 1.62
CA PRO A 21 -15.07 -0.19 3.06
C PRO A 21 -14.17 -1.37 3.44
N TRP A 22 -13.77 -2.20 2.48
CA TRP A 22 -12.94 -3.38 2.72
C TRP A 22 -11.51 -3.15 2.21
N PRO A 23 -10.53 -3.01 3.10
CA PRO A 23 -9.11 -2.96 2.73
C PRO A 23 -8.66 -4.34 2.24
N SER A 24 -8.32 -4.44 0.97
CA SER A 24 -8.05 -5.72 0.29
C SER A 24 -6.82 -6.48 0.84
N ASN A 25 -5.96 -5.81 1.61
CA ASN A 25 -4.82 -6.42 2.28
C ASN A 25 -5.12 -6.94 3.70
N ILE A 26 -6.32 -6.70 4.22
CA ILE A 26 -6.75 -7.18 5.54
C ILE A 26 -7.80 -8.27 5.36
N SER A 27 -7.51 -9.44 5.94
CA SER A 27 -8.45 -10.56 6.02
C SER A 27 -9.53 -10.28 7.07
N VAL A 28 -10.50 -9.42 6.72
CA VAL A 28 -11.58 -9.01 7.64
C VAL A 28 -12.35 -10.23 8.12
N LEU A 29 -12.76 -11.12 7.20
CA LEU A 29 -13.51 -12.32 7.51
C LEU A 29 -12.79 -13.23 8.51
N LYS A 30 -11.47 -13.43 8.36
CA LYS A 30 -10.67 -14.19 9.31
C LYS A 30 -10.56 -13.50 10.67
N ASN A 31 -10.47 -12.17 10.69
CA ASN A 31 -10.29 -11.40 11.94
C ASN A 31 -11.55 -11.31 12.80
N VAL A 32 -12.73 -11.36 12.17
CA VAL A 32 -14.04 -11.31 12.83
C VAL A 32 -14.66 -12.69 13.03
N LYS A 33 -14.08 -13.73 12.42
CA LYS A 33 -14.50 -15.12 12.63
C LYS A 33 -14.64 -15.41 14.12
N ASP A 34 -15.76 -16.04 14.49
CA ASP A 34 -16.16 -16.39 15.86
C ASP A 34 -16.42 -15.20 16.80
N LYS A 35 -16.35 -13.95 16.32
CA LYS A 35 -16.64 -12.73 17.10
C LYS A 35 -17.95 -12.05 16.72
N VAL A 36 -18.50 -12.41 15.57
CA VAL A 36 -19.75 -11.86 15.03
C VAL A 36 -20.66 -13.00 14.59
N SER A 37 -21.96 -12.75 14.64
CA SER A 37 -23.00 -13.66 14.15
C SER A 37 -23.04 -13.71 12.62
N GLY A 38 -23.69 -14.74 12.08
CA GLY A 38 -23.95 -14.85 10.64
C GLY A 38 -24.81 -13.69 10.11
N GLU A 39 -25.74 -13.16 10.92
CA GLU A 39 -26.56 -12.00 10.56
C GLU A 39 -25.71 -10.72 10.43
N GLU A 40 -24.79 -10.49 11.37
CA GLU A 40 -23.86 -9.36 11.30
C GLU A 40 -22.92 -9.46 10.08
N LEU A 41 -22.48 -10.67 9.74
CA LEU A 41 -21.69 -10.92 8.52
C LEU A 41 -22.50 -10.66 7.25
N GLU A 42 -23.76 -11.11 7.20
CA GLU A 42 -24.66 -10.87 6.08
C GLU A 42 -24.89 -9.38 5.86
N LEU A 43 -25.13 -8.62 6.94
CA LEU A 43 -25.28 -7.17 6.90
C LEU A 43 -24.00 -6.48 6.41
N TRP A 44 -22.84 -6.88 6.91
CA TRP A 44 -21.56 -6.29 6.53
C TRP A 44 -21.21 -6.55 5.06
N LEU A 45 -21.36 -7.79 4.59
CA LEU A 45 -21.10 -8.15 3.18
C LEU A 45 -22.09 -7.44 2.23
N THR A 46 -23.37 -7.35 2.61
CA THR A 46 -24.37 -6.57 1.86
C THR A 46 -24.00 -5.09 1.80
N PHE A 47 -23.51 -4.53 2.91
CA PHE A 47 -22.98 -3.17 2.96
C PHE A 47 -21.78 -2.99 2.02
N VAL A 48 -20.83 -3.93 1.99
CA VAL A 48 -19.68 -3.90 1.06
C VAL A 48 -20.17 -3.88 -0.39
N ILE A 49 -21.08 -4.77 -0.78
CA ILE A 49 -21.65 -4.82 -2.15
C ILE A 49 -22.26 -3.47 -2.50
N THR A 50 -23.05 -2.90 -1.59
CA THR A 50 -23.74 -1.62 -1.80
C THR A 50 -22.73 -0.50 -2.01
N LYS A 51 -21.70 -0.42 -1.17
CA LYS A 51 -20.65 0.60 -1.30
C LYS A 51 -19.82 0.46 -2.57
N LEU A 52 -19.52 -0.76 -3.01
CA LEU A 52 -18.82 -0.96 -4.28
C LEU A 52 -19.65 -0.48 -5.48
N LYS A 53 -20.98 -0.70 -5.46
CA LYS A 53 -21.89 -0.19 -6.49
C LYS A 53 -21.97 1.34 -6.48
N GLU A 54 -22.17 1.96 -5.32
CA GLU A 54 -22.18 3.42 -5.17
C GLU A 54 -20.85 4.06 -5.61
N ALA A 55 -19.72 3.43 -5.26
CA ALA A 55 -18.40 3.89 -5.66
C ALA A 55 -18.20 3.83 -7.20
N ASP A 56 -18.72 2.78 -7.84
CA ASP A 56 -18.65 2.61 -9.29
C ASP A 56 -19.40 3.73 -10.05
N GLU A 57 -20.54 4.19 -9.54
CA GLU A 57 -21.28 5.35 -10.09
C GLU A 57 -20.42 6.63 -10.12
N SER A 58 -19.48 6.74 -9.18
CA SER A 58 -18.51 7.84 -9.08
C SER A 58 -17.17 7.53 -9.75
N ASN A 59 -17.07 6.44 -10.52
CA ASN A 59 -15.84 5.93 -11.14
C ASN A 59 -14.70 5.67 -10.14
N ILE A 60 -15.06 5.32 -8.90
CA ILE A 60 -14.12 4.90 -7.83
C ILE A 60 -14.13 3.38 -7.83
N ARG A 61 -13.10 2.80 -8.46
CA ARG A 61 -13.02 1.35 -8.68
C ARG A 61 -11.83 0.70 -7.99
N LEU A 62 -12.00 -0.55 -7.57
CA LEU A 62 -10.90 -1.42 -7.19
C LEU A 62 -9.95 -1.59 -8.39
N ASN A 63 -8.65 -1.62 -8.14
CA ASN A 63 -7.69 -2.13 -9.12
C ASN A 63 -7.74 -3.66 -9.14
N ARG A 64 -7.03 -4.26 -10.11
CA ARG A 64 -7.04 -5.70 -10.29
C ARG A 64 -6.50 -6.47 -9.06
N LEU A 65 -5.44 -5.99 -8.41
CA LEU A 65 -4.88 -6.64 -7.21
C LEU A 65 -5.82 -6.55 -6.01
N GLU A 66 -6.54 -5.43 -5.86
CA GLU A 66 -7.53 -5.24 -4.80
C GLU A 66 -8.72 -6.19 -5.00
N ARG A 67 -9.26 -6.29 -6.23
CA ARG A 67 -10.33 -7.23 -6.58
C ARG A 67 -9.93 -8.67 -6.33
N GLU A 68 -8.77 -9.10 -6.87
CA GLU A 68 -8.28 -10.47 -6.74
C GLU A 68 -8.08 -10.86 -5.26
N ALA A 69 -7.54 -9.95 -4.44
CA ALA A 69 -7.36 -10.21 -3.02
C ALA A 69 -8.70 -10.33 -2.26
N LEU A 70 -9.72 -9.54 -2.61
CA LEU A 70 -11.05 -9.71 -2.02
C LEU A 70 -11.71 -11.03 -2.41
N MET A 71 -11.59 -11.44 -3.68
CA MET A 71 -12.10 -12.73 -4.15
C MET A 71 -11.44 -13.89 -3.40
N LEU A 72 -10.11 -13.89 -3.29
CA LEU A 72 -9.38 -14.92 -2.55
C LEU A 72 -9.82 -14.99 -1.08
N GLN A 73 -10.00 -13.85 -0.42
CA GLN A 73 -10.48 -13.84 0.97
C GLN A 73 -11.88 -14.44 1.13
N LEU A 74 -12.78 -14.23 0.15
CA LEU A 74 -14.12 -14.79 0.15
C LEU A 74 -14.09 -16.29 -0.15
N GLU A 75 -13.29 -16.73 -1.12
CA GLU A 75 -13.11 -18.13 -1.50
C GLU A 75 -12.52 -18.96 -0.35
N ASP A 76 -11.48 -18.44 0.32
CA ASP A 76 -10.82 -19.08 1.45
C ASP A 76 -11.65 -19.09 2.74
N SER A 77 -12.72 -18.29 2.81
CA SER A 77 -13.59 -18.24 3.99
C SER A 77 -14.60 -19.40 4.01
N ASP A 78 -14.83 -19.96 5.19
CA ASP A 78 -15.84 -20.99 5.46
C ASP A 78 -17.19 -20.40 5.89
N ILE A 79 -17.41 -19.11 5.61
CA ILE A 79 -18.65 -18.41 5.97
C ILE A 79 -19.77 -18.87 5.03
N ASP A 80 -20.87 -19.31 5.62
CA ASP A 80 -22.07 -19.77 4.92
C ASP A 80 -23.21 -18.75 5.05
N VAL A 81 -23.08 -17.62 4.35
CA VAL A 81 -24.13 -16.59 4.26
C VAL A 81 -24.40 -16.23 2.80
N PRO A 82 -25.66 -15.97 2.39
CA PRO A 82 -26.02 -15.73 0.98
C PRO A 82 -25.27 -14.56 0.31
N SER A 83 -25.01 -13.48 1.06
CA SER A 83 -24.28 -12.31 0.54
C SER A 83 -22.84 -12.63 0.13
N ARG A 84 -22.21 -13.68 0.66
CA ARG A 84 -20.88 -14.14 0.22
C ARG A 84 -20.91 -14.54 -1.26
N ALA A 85 -21.84 -15.41 -1.64
CA ALA A 85 -21.99 -15.85 -3.02
C ALA A 85 -22.37 -14.70 -3.95
N THR A 86 -23.21 -13.77 -3.46
CA THR A 86 -23.60 -12.57 -4.20
C THR A 86 -22.43 -11.62 -4.43
N LEU A 87 -21.57 -11.42 -3.42
CA LEU A 87 -20.37 -10.59 -3.55
C LEU A 87 -19.35 -11.24 -4.49
N LEU A 88 -19.16 -12.56 -4.42
CA LEU A 88 -18.30 -13.29 -5.37
C LEU A 88 -18.77 -13.11 -6.81
N ALA A 89 -20.06 -13.31 -7.08
CA ALA A 89 -20.63 -13.10 -8.42
C ALA A 89 -20.48 -11.65 -8.89
N TYR A 90 -20.72 -10.67 -8.01
CA TYR A 90 -20.53 -9.26 -8.32
C TYR A 90 -19.06 -8.95 -8.63
N LEU A 91 -18.11 -9.49 -7.86
CA LEU A 91 -16.68 -9.32 -8.11
C LEU A 91 -16.24 -10.01 -9.40
N ASP A 92 -16.84 -11.14 -9.78
CA ASP A 92 -16.53 -11.82 -11.05
C ASP A 92 -16.80 -10.91 -12.26
N ASP A 93 -17.98 -10.28 -12.30
CA ASP A 93 -18.38 -9.32 -13.34
C ASP A 93 -17.76 -7.91 -13.19
N TYR A 94 -17.08 -7.65 -12.06
CA TYR A 94 -16.53 -6.34 -11.74
C TYR A 94 -15.41 -5.93 -12.71
N LYS A 95 -15.49 -4.70 -13.25
CA LYS A 95 -14.46 -4.13 -14.12
C LYS A 95 -13.44 -3.33 -13.30
N PRO A 96 -12.26 -3.88 -12.98
CA PRO A 96 -11.27 -3.13 -12.25
C PRO A 96 -10.71 -1.97 -13.08
N ARG A 97 -10.21 -0.93 -12.40
CA ARG A 97 -9.42 0.12 -13.06
C ARG A 97 -8.12 -0.45 -13.62
N ALA A 98 -7.65 0.14 -14.72
CA ALA A 98 -6.49 -0.36 -15.47
C ALA A 98 -5.16 -0.17 -14.72
N MET A 99 -5.00 0.94 -14.00
CA MET A 99 -3.80 1.25 -13.23
C MET A 99 -3.98 0.86 -11.77
N LEU A 100 -2.87 0.42 -11.18
CA LEU A 100 -2.85 -0.03 -9.79
C LEU A 100 -2.86 1.14 -8.81
N GLY A 101 -2.11 2.18 -9.13
CA GLY A 101 -1.84 3.29 -8.21
C GLY A 101 -2.95 4.34 -8.13
N LEU A 102 -2.74 5.32 -7.25
CA LEU A 102 -3.77 6.31 -6.91
C LEU A 102 -4.11 7.25 -8.07
N HIS A 103 -3.20 7.42 -9.05
CA HIS A 103 -3.33 8.33 -10.19
C HIS A 103 -4.69 8.35 -10.88
N GLN A 104 -5.32 7.18 -11.06
CA GLN A 104 -6.61 7.06 -11.76
C GLN A 104 -7.83 7.36 -10.89
N LEU A 105 -7.66 7.54 -9.58
CA LEU A 105 -8.75 7.92 -8.70
C LEU A 105 -8.95 9.44 -8.72
N PRO A 106 -10.18 9.92 -8.44
CA PRO A 106 -10.44 11.34 -8.27
C PRO A 106 -9.47 11.98 -7.25
N ASN A 107 -8.80 13.07 -7.66
CA ASN A 107 -7.76 13.75 -6.87
C ASN A 107 -6.58 12.84 -6.44
N GLY A 108 -6.29 11.79 -7.23
CA GLY A 108 -5.29 10.79 -6.90
C GLY A 108 -3.86 11.32 -6.79
N LYS A 109 -3.51 12.36 -7.56
CA LYS A 109 -2.19 13.00 -7.50
C LYS A 109 -2.01 13.79 -6.21
N GLU A 110 -3.00 14.58 -5.84
CA GLU A 110 -3.05 15.35 -4.60
C GLU A 110 -3.06 14.41 -3.40
N TRP A 111 -3.81 13.31 -3.51
CA TRP A 111 -3.84 12.28 -2.49
C TRP A 111 -2.47 11.67 -2.27
N TYR A 112 -1.82 11.23 -3.34
CA TYR A 112 -0.48 10.67 -3.27
C TYR A 112 0.54 11.68 -2.74
N GLN A 113 0.47 12.95 -3.16
CA GLN A 113 1.28 14.02 -2.58
C GLN A 113 1.06 14.15 -1.07
N SER A 114 -0.19 14.10 -0.58
CA SER A 114 -0.46 14.16 0.87
C SER A 114 0.21 13.01 1.65
N LYS A 115 0.33 11.84 1.03
CA LYS A 115 1.04 10.68 1.62
C LYS A 115 2.56 10.90 1.59
N LEU A 116 3.13 11.43 0.51
CA LEU A 116 4.53 11.82 0.45
C LEU A 116 4.88 12.89 1.51
N ASN A 117 4.01 13.89 1.69
CA ASN A 117 4.17 14.93 2.71
C ASN A 117 4.24 14.33 4.11
N PHE A 118 3.39 13.34 4.41
CA PHE A 118 3.33 12.71 5.73
C PHE A 118 4.48 11.73 5.95
N TYR A 119 4.66 10.76 5.06
CA TYR A 119 5.64 9.70 5.26
C TYR A 119 7.07 10.18 5.07
N GLY A 120 7.34 10.89 3.97
CA GLY A 120 8.70 11.30 3.61
C GLY A 120 9.07 12.74 3.97
N ALA A 121 8.17 13.50 4.59
CA ALA A 121 8.34 14.95 4.78
C ALA A 121 8.63 15.71 3.46
N ILE A 122 8.11 15.20 2.34
CA ILE A 122 8.40 15.70 0.99
C ILE A 122 7.39 16.78 0.63
N GLN A 123 7.84 18.00 0.33
CA GLN A 123 6.97 19.08 -0.17
C GLN A 123 7.15 19.30 -1.67
N GLU A 124 8.25 18.79 -2.22
CA GLU A 124 8.55 18.80 -3.64
C GLU A 124 7.53 18.03 -4.47
N SER A 125 7.41 18.42 -5.74
CA SER A 125 6.60 17.67 -6.70
C SER A 125 7.19 16.27 -6.92
N PRO A 126 6.36 15.25 -7.22
CA PRO A 126 6.83 13.88 -7.37
C PRO A 126 7.87 13.71 -8.49
N ASN A 127 7.81 14.54 -9.55
CA ASN A 127 8.84 14.58 -10.60
C ASN A 127 10.21 15.04 -10.08
N LYS A 128 10.23 16.03 -9.18
CA LYS A 128 11.48 16.52 -8.58
C LYS A 128 12.05 15.46 -7.64
N VAL A 129 11.22 14.76 -6.88
CA VAL A 129 11.63 13.62 -6.04
C VAL A 129 12.23 12.50 -6.89
N LEU A 130 11.59 12.14 -8.01
CA LEU A 130 12.13 11.12 -8.92
C LEU A 130 13.53 11.50 -9.43
N ALA A 131 13.73 12.76 -9.81
CA ALA A 131 15.05 13.26 -10.23
C ALA A 131 16.09 13.21 -9.09
N MET A 132 15.68 13.37 -7.83
CA MET A 132 16.58 13.17 -6.68
C MET A 132 16.94 11.70 -6.50
N LEU A 133 15.96 10.79 -6.59
CA LEU A 133 16.17 9.35 -6.45
C LEU A 133 17.14 8.80 -7.51
N SER A 134 17.02 9.23 -8.78
CA SER A 134 17.94 8.81 -9.83
C SER A 134 19.40 9.15 -9.51
N LYS A 135 19.66 10.31 -8.90
CA LYS A 135 21.02 10.71 -8.47
C LYS A 135 21.56 9.86 -7.32
N ILE A 136 20.68 9.32 -6.47
CA ILE A 136 21.07 8.42 -5.37
C ILE A 136 21.31 7.00 -5.92
N ASP A 137 20.50 6.56 -6.88
CA ASP A 137 20.57 5.23 -7.50
C ASP A 137 21.86 5.03 -8.33
N GLU A 138 22.27 6.03 -9.11
CA GLU A 138 23.52 5.98 -9.90
C GLU A 138 24.77 5.63 -9.07
N LYS A 139 24.78 6.01 -7.78
CA LYS A 139 25.89 5.77 -6.85
C LYS A 139 25.89 4.36 -6.23
N ASN A 140 24.81 3.59 -6.37
CA ASN A 140 24.55 2.36 -5.60
C ASN A 140 24.32 1.12 -6.49
N SER A 141 24.85 1.11 -7.70
CA SER A 141 24.64 0.11 -8.76
C SER A 141 25.28 -1.26 -8.46
N LYS A 142 24.67 -2.03 -7.56
CA LYS A 142 24.89 -3.48 -7.43
C LYS A 142 23.55 -4.20 -7.39
N SER A 143 23.44 -5.32 -8.09
CA SER A 143 22.26 -6.19 -8.03
C SER A 143 22.04 -6.67 -6.60
N ILE A 144 20.83 -6.46 -6.07
CA ILE A 144 20.48 -6.84 -4.71
C ILE A 144 19.68 -8.14 -4.76
N GLU A 145 20.14 -9.16 -4.05
CA GLU A 145 19.37 -10.38 -3.81
C GLU A 145 18.41 -10.18 -2.63
N LEU A 146 17.12 -10.42 -2.87
CA LEU A 146 16.13 -10.46 -1.80
C LEU A 146 15.97 -11.88 -1.29
N LYS A 147 16.30 -12.07 0.00
CA LYS A 147 16.29 -13.39 0.65
C LYS A 147 14.92 -13.78 1.23
N ILE A 148 13.99 -12.84 1.31
CA ILE A 148 12.70 -13.01 1.98
C ILE A 148 11.58 -12.56 1.05
N THR A 149 10.46 -13.25 1.20
CA THR A 149 9.17 -13.03 0.54
C THR A 149 8.42 -11.90 1.28
N PRO A 150 8.21 -10.72 0.67
CA PRO A 150 7.56 -9.58 1.32
C PRO A 150 6.17 -9.92 1.86
N ASN A 151 5.87 -9.45 3.08
CA ASN A 151 4.51 -9.57 3.61
C ASN A 151 3.63 -8.43 3.03
N THR A 152 2.39 -8.73 2.67
CA THR A 152 1.41 -7.74 2.16
C THR A 152 0.48 -7.20 3.25
N GLN A 153 0.64 -7.64 4.50
CA GLN A 153 -0.19 -7.25 5.64
C GLN A 153 0.34 -6.06 6.44
N GLN A 154 1.58 -5.62 6.20
CA GLN A 154 2.16 -4.43 6.83
C GLN A 154 3.06 -3.68 5.84
N PRO A 155 3.35 -2.38 6.06
CA PRO A 155 4.29 -1.64 5.23
C PRO A 155 5.66 -2.33 5.14
N TYR A 156 6.16 -2.58 3.93
CA TYR A 156 7.41 -3.33 3.74
C TYR A 156 8.63 -2.65 4.40
N ILE A 157 8.63 -1.33 4.52
CA ILE A 157 9.69 -0.59 5.23
C ILE A 157 9.87 -1.06 6.68
N LEU A 158 8.80 -1.56 7.32
CA LEU A 158 8.85 -2.09 8.69
C LEU A 158 9.43 -3.51 8.76
N GLU A 159 9.44 -4.26 7.66
CA GLU A 159 10.07 -5.59 7.55
C GLU A 159 11.59 -5.49 7.44
N LEU A 160 12.09 -4.37 6.92
CA LEU A 160 13.52 -4.09 6.83
C LEU A 160 14.15 -3.74 8.19
N LEU A 161 13.33 -3.52 9.21
CA LEU A 161 13.79 -3.13 10.53
C LEU A 161 14.12 -4.38 11.38
N PRO A 162 15.26 -4.40 12.09
CA PRO A 162 15.61 -5.51 12.96
C PRO A 162 14.66 -5.58 14.16
N THR A 163 14.56 -6.75 14.78
CA THR A 163 13.66 -6.99 15.93
C THR A 163 13.93 -6.10 17.14
N ASN A 164 15.17 -5.60 17.29
CA ASN A 164 15.55 -4.67 18.36
C ASN A 164 15.25 -3.19 18.03
N CYS A 165 14.73 -2.88 16.84
CA CYS A 165 14.26 -1.55 16.49
C CYS A 165 12.95 -1.26 17.25
N GLN A 166 12.98 -0.30 18.17
CA GLN A 166 11.80 0.07 18.95
C GLN A 166 10.75 0.74 18.04
N ARG A 167 9.63 0.05 17.82
CA ARG A 167 8.47 0.59 17.10
C ARG A 167 7.79 1.68 17.93
N VAL A 168 7.45 2.79 17.27
CA VAL A 168 6.72 3.91 17.89
C VAL A 168 5.23 3.72 17.63
N ALA A 169 4.43 3.71 18.70
CA ALA A 169 2.98 3.63 18.57
C ALA A 169 2.43 4.82 17.75
N GLY A 170 1.44 4.53 16.90
CA GLY A 170 0.76 5.49 16.05
C GLY A 170 -0.76 5.34 16.12
N LEU A 171 -1.46 6.12 15.31
CA LEU A 171 -2.91 6.19 15.22
C LEU A 171 -3.44 5.48 13.96
N ASN A 172 -2.61 5.33 12.93
CA ASN A 172 -3.03 4.74 11.66
C ASN A 172 -3.15 3.20 11.78
N TRP A 173 -4.39 2.70 11.83
CA TRP A 173 -4.64 1.25 11.86
C TRP A 173 -4.14 0.52 10.61
N ARG A 174 -4.07 1.21 9.46
CA ARG A 174 -3.52 0.63 8.21
C ARG A 174 -2.06 0.30 8.35
N ASP A 175 -1.32 1.08 9.12
CA ASP A 175 0.09 0.82 9.42
C ASP A 175 0.26 -0.08 10.65
N GLY A 176 -0.80 -0.76 11.09
CA GLY A 176 -0.78 -1.60 12.29
C GLY A 176 -0.65 -0.81 13.59
N PHE A 177 -1.18 0.42 13.63
CA PHE A 177 -1.03 1.37 14.75
C PHE A 177 0.44 1.69 15.05
N ILE A 178 1.28 1.76 14.00
CA ILE A 178 2.68 2.15 14.09
C ILE A 178 2.85 3.49 13.39
N ASN A 179 3.50 4.44 14.07
CA ASN A 179 3.93 5.66 13.43
C ASN A 179 5.17 5.36 12.59
N VAL A 180 4.97 5.04 11.30
CA VAL A 180 6.02 4.61 10.38
C VAL A 180 7.16 5.62 10.30
N PRO A 181 6.93 6.94 10.09
CA PRO A 181 8.03 7.91 10.00
C PRO A 181 8.87 7.97 11.27
N SER A 182 8.23 8.00 12.45
CA SER A 182 8.93 8.08 13.74
C SER A 182 9.71 6.79 14.04
N THR A 183 9.18 5.65 13.63
CA THR A 183 9.85 4.34 13.80
C THR A 183 11.09 4.26 12.92
N VAL A 184 10.96 4.61 11.64
CA VAL A 184 12.07 4.58 10.67
C VAL A 184 13.18 5.56 11.07
N ALA A 185 12.83 6.76 11.54
CA ALA A 185 13.79 7.76 12.01
C ALA A 185 14.65 7.27 13.21
N LYS A 186 14.17 6.31 14.00
CA LYS A 186 14.93 5.73 15.12
C LYS A 186 15.88 4.59 14.69
N CYS A 187 15.76 4.10 13.47
CA CYS A 187 16.41 2.85 13.03
C CYS A 187 17.26 3.05 11.77
N THR A 188 17.92 4.21 11.67
CA THR A 188 18.72 4.67 10.52
C THR A 188 19.79 3.69 10.05
N LYS A 189 20.49 2.99 10.96
CA LYS A 189 21.49 1.97 10.59
C LYS A 189 20.91 0.84 9.73
N ALA A 190 19.68 0.42 10.01
CA ALA A 190 19.00 -0.60 9.22
C ALA A 190 18.60 -0.04 7.85
N ILE A 191 18.13 1.20 7.82
CA ILE A 191 17.77 1.92 6.59
C ILE A 191 18.96 2.06 5.65
N GLU A 192 20.13 2.45 6.16
CA GLU A 192 21.34 2.57 5.34
C GLU A 192 21.80 1.22 4.77
N ARG A 193 21.67 0.13 5.54
CA ARG A 193 21.96 -1.21 5.03
C ARG A 193 21.10 -1.58 3.82
N HIS A 194 19.87 -1.08 3.77
CA HIS A 194 18.90 -1.36 2.71
C HIS A 194 18.72 -0.21 1.71
N LYS A 195 19.61 0.80 1.73
CA LYS A 195 19.46 2.04 0.95
C LYS A 195 19.12 1.83 -0.52
N ALA A 196 19.91 1.01 -1.23
CA ALA A 196 19.72 0.76 -2.65
C ALA A 196 18.36 0.09 -2.97
N LEU A 197 17.93 -0.84 -2.11
CA LEU A 197 16.62 -1.48 -2.20
C LEU A 197 15.50 -0.45 -2.00
N ILE A 198 15.60 0.32 -0.91
CA ILE A 198 14.58 1.32 -0.55
C ILE A 198 14.46 2.39 -1.64
N VAL A 199 15.56 2.89 -2.20
CA VAL A 199 15.57 3.87 -3.30
C VAL A 199 14.91 3.30 -4.55
N THR A 200 15.17 2.03 -4.88
CA THR A 200 14.49 1.33 -5.99
C THR A 200 12.98 1.26 -5.74
N LEU A 201 12.57 0.88 -4.54
CA LEU A 201 11.16 0.77 -4.16
C LEU A 201 10.45 2.13 -4.17
N MET A 202 11.11 3.21 -3.72
CA MET A 202 10.58 4.58 -3.82
C MET A 202 10.32 4.99 -5.27
N ALA A 203 11.23 4.68 -6.19
CA ALA A 203 11.06 4.99 -7.61
C ALA A 203 9.88 4.21 -8.21
N VAL A 204 9.72 2.94 -7.84
CA VAL A 204 8.60 2.10 -8.30
C VAL A 204 7.27 2.56 -7.70
N ASP A 205 7.24 2.94 -6.42
CA ASP A 205 6.05 3.51 -5.74
C ASP A 205 5.58 4.80 -6.47
N LEU A 206 6.50 5.72 -6.77
CA LEU A 206 6.23 6.89 -7.62
C LEU A 206 5.71 6.50 -9.01
N GLY A 207 6.34 5.53 -9.65
CA GLY A 207 5.92 5.00 -10.94
C GLY A 207 4.46 4.54 -10.90
N ILE A 208 4.10 3.73 -9.91
CA ILE A 208 2.75 3.19 -9.73
C ILE A 208 1.74 4.31 -9.41
N HIS A 209 1.98 5.08 -8.35
CA HIS A 209 0.96 5.97 -7.79
C HIS A 209 0.89 7.35 -8.45
N TYR A 210 2.01 7.85 -8.98
CA TYR A 210 2.05 9.17 -9.62
C TYR A 210 2.12 9.09 -11.14
N GLN A 211 2.95 8.22 -11.72
CA GLN A 211 3.10 8.11 -13.18
C GLN A 211 2.08 7.16 -13.81
N GLY A 212 1.35 6.38 -13.00
CA GLY A 212 0.34 5.45 -13.49
C GLY A 212 0.95 4.24 -14.19
N TRP A 213 2.09 3.73 -13.71
CA TRP A 213 2.67 2.51 -14.25
C TRP A 213 1.75 1.31 -14.07
N SER A 214 1.71 0.47 -15.10
CA SER A 214 1.16 -0.87 -15.03
C SER A 214 2.02 -1.80 -14.18
N GLN A 215 1.47 -2.94 -13.76
CA GLN A 215 2.24 -3.99 -13.06
C GLN A 215 3.49 -4.42 -13.86
N LYS A 216 3.36 -4.54 -15.18
CA LYS A 216 4.46 -4.95 -16.06
C LYS A 216 5.60 -3.93 -16.05
N GLN A 217 5.29 -2.64 -16.08
CA GLN A 217 6.31 -1.58 -16.00
C GLN A 217 7.00 -1.58 -14.63
N ALA A 218 6.24 -1.69 -13.54
CA ALA A 218 6.81 -1.81 -12.20
C ALA A 218 7.72 -3.04 -12.07
N PHE A 219 7.29 -4.19 -12.61
CA PHE A 219 8.07 -5.43 -12.62
C PHE A 219 9.39 -5.30 -13.39
N VAL A 220 9.38 -4.66 -14.56
CA VAL A 220 10.60 -4.43 -15.37
C VAL A 220 11.61 -3.59 -14.58
N VAL A 221 11.15 -2.50 -13.94
CA VAL A 221 12.04 -1.63 -13.17
C VAL A 221 12.59 -2.34 -11.94
N LEU A 222 11.74 -3.06 -11.18
CA LEU A 222 12.20 -3.85 -10.03
C LEU A 222 13.28 -4.86 -10.45
N ASN A 223 13.04 -5.66 -11.49
CA ASN A 223 13.98 -6.70 -11.93
C ASN A 223 15.25 -6.15 -12.59
N SER A 224 15.23 -4.92 -13.10
CA SER A 224 16.44 -4.29 -13.62
C SER A 224 17.48 -3.97 -12.54
N LYS A 225 17.06 -3.96 -11.26
CA LYS A 225 17.89 -3.58 -10.10
C LYS A 225 18.00 -4.67 -9.04
N LEU A 226 16.96 -5.50 -8.91
CA LEU A 226 16.82 -6.53 -7.90
C LEU A 226 16.77 -7.90 -8.57
N ALA A 227 17.53 -8.85 -8.06
CA ALA A 227 17.42 -10.23 -8.50
C ALA A 227 16.21 -10.87 -7.78
N LEU A 228 15.04 -10.79 -8.42
CA LEU A 228 13.77 -11.28 -7.87
C LEU A 228 13.24 -12.47 -8.66
N ASN A 229 12.62 -13.40 -7.95
CA ASN A 229 11.66 -14.30 -8.60
C ASN A 229 10.30 -13.60 -8.79
N GLU A 230 9.43 -14.22 -9.59
CA GLU A 230 8.14 -13.64 -9.93
C GLU A 230 7.27 -13.36 -8.70
N GLN A 231 7.19 -14.30 -7.75
CA GLN A 231 6.40 -14.16 -6.53
C GLN A 231 6.88 -12.97 -5.68
N GLN A 232 8.19 -12.82 -5.50
CA GLN A 232 8.78 -11.71 -4.74
C GLN A 232 8.45 -10.36 -5.39
N ALA A 233 8.59 -10.26 -6.71
CA ALA A 233 8.26 -9.03 -7.43
C ALA A 233 6.77 -8.70 -7.35
N GLN A 234 5.89 -9.70 -7.51
CA GLN A 234 4.45 -9.52 -7.36
C GLN A 234 4.07 -9.02 -5.97
N GLN A 235 4.64 -9.59 -4.91
CA GLN A 235 4.35 -9.18 -3.53
C GLN A 235 4.92 -7.80 -3.18
N LEU A 236 6.12 -7.45 -3.67
CA LEU A 236 6.63 -6.09 -3.52
C LEU A 236 5.69 -5.08 -4.18
N ILE A 237 5.26 -5.34 -5.42
CA ILE A 237 4.31 -4.46 -6.11
C ILE A 237 3.00 -4.38 -5.34
N ALA A 238 2.45 -5.51 -4.87
CA ALA A 238 1.24 -5.53 -4.07
C ALA A 238 1.40 -4.72 -2.78
N ASN A 239 2.54 -4.86 -2.07
CA ASN A 239 2.82 -4.09 -0.87
C ASN A 239 2.84 -2.58 -1.16
N LEU A 240 3.53 -2.14 -2.22
CA LEU A 240 3.56 -0.73 -2.61
C LEU A 240 2.15 -0.21 -2.93
N VAL A 241 1.33 -1.02 -3.62
CA VAL A 241 -0.07 -0.70 -3.93
C VAL A 241 -0.92 -0.54 -2.67
N TYR A 242 -0.77 -1.44 -1.70
CA TYR A 242 -1.55 -1.42 -0.45
C TYR A 242 -1.05 -0.38 0.57
N PHE A 243 0.23 -0.02 0.51
CA PHE A 243 0.89 0.91 1.44
C PHE A 243 1.56 2.09 0.72
N PRO A 244 0.80 2.86 -0.08
CA PRO A 244 1.35 3.92 -0.92
C PRO A 244 2.18 4.92 -0.11
N ALA A 245 3.38 5.21 -0.63
CA ALA A 245 4.36 6.13 -0.07
C ALA A 245 4.95 5.77 1.31
N THR A 246 4.55 4.68 1.96
CA THR A 246 5.13 4.30 3.27
C THR A 246 6.64 4.07 3.19
N ILE A 247 7.13 3.57 2.05
CA ILE A 247 8.56 3.39 1.78
C ILE A 247 9.35 4.71 1.88
N PHE A 248 8.71 5.86 1.62
CA PHE A 248 9.33 7.19 1.73
C PHE A 248 9.61 7.62 3.16
N ALA A 249 9.21 6.87 4.18
CA ALA A 249 9.61 7.13 5.57
C ALA A 249 11.14 7.20 5.76
N ALA A 250 11.91 6.55 4.88
CA ALA A 250 13.37 6.61 4.87
C ALA A 250 13.94 7.82 4.11
N PHE A 251 13.13 8.55 3.34
CA PHE A 251 13.60 9.59 2.43
C PHE A 251 14.35 10.74 3.11
N PRO A 252 13.90 11.26 4.27
CA PRO A 252 14.64 12.30 4.99
C PRO A 252 16.08 11.88 5.31
N HIS A 253 16.29 10.60 5.66
CA HIS A 253 17.61 10.09 6.02
C HIS A 253 18.59 10.08 4.84
N PHE A 254 18.09 9.94 3.60
CA PHE A 254 18.92 9.93 2.41
C PHE A 254 19.28 11.31 1.89
N LEU A 255 18.67 12.37 2.43
CA LEU A 255 18.97 13.76 2.10
C LEU A 255 19.96 14.41 3.07
N GLU A 256 20.23 13.78 4.22
CA GLU A 256 21.25 14.24 5.15
C GLU A 256 22.65 13.94 4.56
N PRO A 257 23.58 14.93 4.57
CA PRO A 257 24.92 14.78 4.00
C PRO A 257 25.81 13.77 4.74
#